data_AF-A0A1V5C0K8-F1
#
_entry.id   AF-A0A1V5C0K8-F1
#
_cell.length_a   1.000
_cell.length_b   1.000
_cell.length_c   1.000
_cell.angle_alpha   90.00
_cell.angle_beta   90.00
_cell.angle_gamma   90.00
#
_symmetry.space_group_name_H-M   'P 1'
#
loop_
_entity.id
_entity.type
_entity.pdbx_description
1 polymer ?
#
loop_
_entity_poly.entity_id
_entity_poly.type
_entity_poly.pdbx_seq_one_letter_code
_entity_poly.pdbx_strand_id
1 'polypeptide(L)'
;MDDITNEEQALRELLELASREETVYLPLKDDKKLPVTLKGLSEKQISQIRERCTVRKKQKGREIKELDNEEFNVSLIVAATVSPNWGNPNILAEYKLSSPEEYVKRIASGYLAALGDKVLEISGFGVDIEEDVKN
;
A
#
# COMPACT_ATOMS: atom_id res chain seq x y z
N MET A 1 2.15 -30.65 -29.47
CA MET A 1 1.31 -29.44 -29.57
C MET A 1 1.11 -28.97 -28.14
N ASP A 2 2.22 -28.72 -27.42
CA ASP A 2 2.24 -28.77 -25.95
C ASP A 2 3.30 -27.83 -25.34
N ASP A 3 3.44 -26.62 -25.88
CA ASP A 3 4.32 -25.59 -25.28
C ASP A 3 3.57 -24.25 -25.06
N ILE A 4 2.43 -24.07 -25.74
CA ILE A 4 1.55 -22.89 -25.57
C ILE A 4 0.83 -22.94 -24.20
N THR A 5 0.78 -24.08 -23.53
CA THR A 5 -0.03 -24.25 -22.30
C THR A 5 0.71 -23.87 -21.00
N ASN A 6 2.03 -23.99 -20.93
CA ASN A 6 2.78 -23.77 -19.68
C ASN A 6 3.19 -22.30 -19.49
N GLU A 7 3.71 -21.65 -20.54
CA GLU A 7 4.06 -20.23 -20.48
C GLU A 7 2.83 -19.35 -20.31
N GLU A 8 1.75 -19.61 -21.07
CA GLU A 8 0.50 -18.86 -20.91
C GLU A 8 -0.11 -19.04 -19.51
N GLN A 9 -0.01 -20.23 -18.92
CA GLN A 9 -0.47 -20.47 -17.55
C GLN A 9 0.39 -19.67 -16.55
N ALA A 10 1.71 -19.71 -16.67
CA ALA A 10 2.60 -18.92 -15.81
C ALA A 10 2.34 -17.41 -15.92
N LEU A 11 2.11 -16.89 -17.14
CA LEU A 11 1.77 -15.49 -17.36
C LEU A 11 0.42 -15.12 -16.73
N ARG A 12 -0.57 -16.03 -16.77
CA ARG A 12 -1.87 -15.83 -16.10
C ARG A 12 -1.71 -15.80 -14.59
N GLU A 13 -0.98 -16.75 -14.02
CA GLU A 13 -0.71 -16.80 -12.57
C GLU A 13 0.02 -15.54 -12.10
N LEU A 14 0.99 -15.04 -12.86
CA LEU A 14 1.68 -13.77 -12.56
C LEU A 14 0.72 -12.57 -12.57
N LEU A 15 -0.18 -12.50 -13.54
CA LEU A 15 -1.20 -11.44 -13.61
C LEU A 15 -2.23 -11.55 -12.47
N GLU A 16 -2.63 -12.77 -12.11
CA GLU A 16 -3.55 -13.00 -10.99
C GLU A 16 -2.92 -12.56 -9.67
N LEU A 17 -1.63 -12.90 -9.44
CA LEU A 17 -0.87 -12.42 -8.28
C LEU A 17 -0.80 -10.89 -8.20
N ALA A 18 -0.65 -10.20 -9.34
CA ALA A 18 -0.66 -8.75 -9.39
C ALA A 18 -2.03 -8.11 -9.04
N SER A 19 -3.11 -8.89 -9.10
CA SER A 19 -4.48 -8.46 -8.80
C SER A 19 -5.04 -8.97 -7.47
N ARG A 20 -4.22 -9.70 -6.69
CA ARG A 20 -4.67 -10.33 -5.45
C ARG A 20 -5.03 -9.31 -4.38
N GLU A 21 -6.00 -9.68 -3.56
CA GLU A 21 -6.36 -8.97 -2.34
C GLU A 21 -5.93 -9.81 -1.14
N GLU A 22 -5.40 -9.15 -0.12
CA GLU A 22 -5.05 -9.80 1.14
C GLU A 22 -5.72 -9.10 2.31
N THR A 23 -6.23 -9.87 3.26
CA THR A 23 -6.84 -9.34 4.48
C THR A 23 -5.88 -9.51 5.65
N VAL A 24 -5.48 -8.37 6.24
CA VAL A 24 -4.73 -8.32 7.49
C VAL A 24 -5.64 -7.91 8.64
N TYR A 25 -5.19 -8.14 9.87
CA TYR A 25 -6.00 -7.91 11.06
C TYR A 25 -5.28 -6.95 12.01
N LEU A 26 -5.82 -5.73 12.15
CA LEU A 26 -5.31 -4.76 13.12
C LEU A 26 -5.87 -5.08 14.51
N PRO A 27 -5.03 -5.22 15.54
CA PRO A 27 -5.53 -5.44 16.89
C PRO A 27 -6.24 -4.19 17.42
N LEU A 28 -7.40 -4.41 18.03
CA LEU A 28 -8.18 -3.40 18.75
C LEU A 28 -8.19 -3.75 20.25
N LYS A 29 -8.94 -2.98 21.04
CA LYS A 29 -9.16 -3.28 22.46
C LYS A 29 -9.95 -4.58 22.65
N ASP A 30 -9.78 -5.20 23.81
CA ASP A 30 -10.54 -6.36 24.27
C ASP A 30 -10.50 -7.56 23.30
N ASP A 31 -9.31 -7.90 22.80
CA ASP A 31 -9.05 -9.00 21.85
C ASP A 31 -9.77 -8.90 20.50
N LYS A 32 -10.41 -7.78 20.21
CA LYS A 32 -11.05 -7.54 18.91
C LYS A 32 -9.99 -7.26 17.85
N LYS A 33 -10.32 -7.56 16.60
CA LYS A 33 -9.48 -7.28 15.44
C LYS A 33 -10.31 -6.62 14.35
N LEU A 34 -9.75 -5.61 13.71
CA LEU A 34 -10.32 -4.99 12.52
C LEU A 34 -9.74 -5.68 11.28
N PRO A 35 -10.54 -6.38 10.46
CA PRO A 35 -10.08 -6.84 9.16
C PRO A 35 -9.85 -5.64 8.24
N VAL A 36 -8.71 -5.63 7.55
CA VAL A 36 -8.34 -4.65 6.53
C VAL A 36 -7.95 -5.42 5.28
N THR A 37 -8.78 -5.34 4.25
CA THR A 37 -8.52 -5.91 2.93
C THR A 37 -7.79 -4.89 2.08
N LEU A 38 -6.59 -5.26 1.62
CA LEU A 38 -5.72 -4.46 0.79
C LEU A 38 -5.59 -5.12 -0.59
N LYS A 39 -5.46 -4.30 -1.64
CA LYS A 39 -5.11 -4.74 -2.99
C LYS A 39 -3.77 -4.16 -3.41
N GLY A 40 -3.11 -4.84 -4.34
CA GLY A 40 -1.91 -4.31 -5.00
C GLY A 40 -2.19 -3.00 -5.74
N LEU A 41 -1.21 -2.11 -5.76
CA LEU A 41 -1.19 -0.91 -6.58
C LEU A 41 -0.22 -1.11 -7.74
N SER A 42 -0.57 -0.57 -8.91
CA SER A 42 0.38 -0.53 -10.02
C SER A 42 1.57 0.40 -9.73
N GLU A 43 2.71 0.16 -10.36
CA GLU A 43 3.90 1.03 -10.29
C GLU A 43 3.54 2.49 -10.61
N LYS A 44 2.67 2.72 -11.59
CA LYS A 44 2.20 4.07 -11.95
C LYS A 44 1.49 4.76 -10.78
N GLN A 45 0.62 4.04 -10.06
CA GLN A 45 -0.09 4.61 -8.91
C GLN A 45 0.89 4.93 -7.77
N ILE A 46 1.80 4.01 -7.45
CA ILE A 46 2.79 4.19 -6.39
C ILE A 46 3.74 5.34 -6.72
N SER A 47 4.21 5.43 -7.97
CA SER A 47 5.07 6.52 -8.43
C SER A 47 4.37 7.89 -8.34
N GLN A 48 3.09 7.97 -8.75
CA GLN A 48 2.29 9.20 -8.59
C GLN A 48 2.10 9.60 -7.14
N ILE A 49 1.86 8.64 -6.24
CA ILE A 49 1.75 8.89 -4.80
C ILE A 49 3.10 9.40 -4.25
N ARG A 50 4.21 8.73 -4.61
CA ARG A 50 5.57 9.12 -4.19
C ARG A 50 5.92 10.53 -4.62
N GLU A 51 5.61 10.90 -5.86
CA GLU A 51 5.86 12.24 -6.37
C GLU A 51 5.09 13.30 -5.58
N ARG A 52 3.79 13.08 -5.33
CA ARG A 52 2.95 13.98 -4.54
C ARG A 52 3.42 14.14 -3.10
N CYS A 53 4.00 13.09 -2.53
CA CYS A 53 4.54 13.09 -1.17
C CYS A 53 6.00 13.58 -1.11
N THR A 54 6.64 13.87 -2.25
CA THR A 54 8.02 14.39 -2.28
C THR A 54 8.02 15.91 -2.19
N VAL A 55 8.48 16.44 -1.06
CA VAL A 55 8.56 17.88 -0.81
C VAL A 55 9.93 18.43 -1.19
N ARG A 56 9.96 19.64 -1.73
CA ARG A 56 11.20 20.37 -1.99
C ARG A 56 11.53 21.27 -0.82
N LYS A 57 12.64 21.03 -0.15
CA LYS A 57 13.13 21.84 0.97
C LYS A 57 14.41 22.57 0.56
N LYS A 58 14.52 23.85 0.93
CA LYS A 58 15.79 24.58 0.81
C LYS A 58 16.56 24.44 2.11
N GLN A 59 17.68 23.72 2.06
CA GLN A 59 18.58 23.58 3.20
C GLN A 59 19.95 24.14 2.83
N LYS A 60 20.43 25.15 3.57
CA LYS A 60 21.75 25.79 3.36
C LYS A 60 22.00 26.23 1.90
N GLY A 61 21.00 26.81 1.25
CA GLY A 61 21.09 27.29 -0.14
C GLY A 61 21.02 26.21 -1.23
N ARG A 62 20.87 24.92 -0.85
CA ARG A 62 20.64 23.81 -1.79
C ARG A 62 19.19 23.36 -1.73
N GLU A 63 18.61 23.06 -2.88
CA GLU A 63 17.29 22.44 -2.98
C GLU A 63 17.44 20.92 -2.81
N ILE A 64 16.77 20.35 -1.82
CA ILE A 64 16.74 18.92 -1.52
C ILE A 64 15.32 18.43 -1.73
N LYS A 65 15.17 17.29 -2.40
CA LYS A 65 13.90 16.56 -2.48
C LYS A 65 13.87 15.54 -1.35
N GLU A 66 12.85 15.59 -0.52
CA GLU A 66 12.66 14.67 0.60
C GLU A 66 11.27 14.06 0.50
N LEU A 67 11.18 12.73 0.59
CA LEU A 67 9.91 12.04 0.65
C LEU A 67 9.33 12.17 2.06
N ASP A 68 8.11 12.67 2.15
CA ASP A 68 7.31 12.58 3.37
C ASP A 68 6.81 11.13 3.51
N ASN A 69 7.50 10.34 4.33
CA ASN A 69 7.17 8.92 4.51
C ASN A 69 5.81 8.70 5.17
N GLU A 70 5.38 9.63 6.04
CA GLU A 70 4.07 9.52 6.69
C GLU A 70 2.96 9.76 5.67
N GLU A 71 3.06 10.85 4.90
CA GLU A 71 2.09 11.15 3.83
C GLU A 71 2.07 10.05 2.76
N PHE A 72 3.24 9.50 2.43
CA PHE A 72 3.39 8.41 1.48
C PHE A 72 2.65 7.16 1.96
N ASN A 73 2.87 6.73 3.20
CA ASN A 73 2.19 5.57 3.78
C ASN A 73 0.67 5.78 3.87
N VAL A 74 0.22 6.95 4.33
CA VAL A 74 -1.21 7.28 4.38
C VAL A 74 -1.84 7.17 2.99
N SER A 75 -1.20 7.75 1.99
CA SER A 75 -1.70 7.75 0.62
C SER A 75 -1.73 6.34 0.01
N LEU A 76 -0.71 5.51 0.28
CA LEU A 76 -0.69 4.10 -0.12
C LEU A 76 -1.87 3.34 0.50
N ILE A 77 -2.06 3.47 1.82
CA ILE A 77 -3.11 2.76 2.56
C ILE A 77 -4.49 3.15 2.03
N VAL A 78 -4.76 4.44 1.88
CA VAL A 78 -6.07 4.92 1.38
C VAL A 78 -6.32 4.41 -0.04
N ALA A 79 -5.32 4.44 -0.93
CA ALA A 79 -5.47 3.98 -2.31
C ALA A 79 -5.64 2.46 -2.43
N ALA A 80 -4.98 1.69 -1.56
CA ALA A 80 -4.95 0.24 -1.60
C ALA A 80 -6.05 -0.44 -0.77
N THR A 81 -6.69 0.28 0.16
CA THR A 81 -7.73 -0.33 1.00
C THR A 81 -9.01 -0.58 0.20
N VAL A 82 -9.42 -1.85 0.16
CA VAL A 82 -10.73 -2.29 -0.34
C VAL A 82 -11.75 -2.25 0.80
N SER A 83 -11.37 -2.69 1.99
CA SER A 83 -12.17 -2.56 3.20
C SER A 83 -11.27 -2.39 4.44
N PRO A 84 -11.66 -1.63 5.47
CA PRO A 84 -12.93 -0.92 5.64
C PRO A 84 -12.99 0.39 4.84
N ASN A 85 -14.17 1.02 4.83
CA ASN A 85 -14.32 2.38 4.31
C ASN A 85 -13.77 3.41 5.32
N TRP A 86 -12.52 3.83 5.15
CA TRP A 86 -11.89 4.91 5.94
C TRP A 86 -12.63 6.25 5.84
N GLY A 87 -13.40 6.46 4.77
CA GLY A 87 -14.23 7.63 4.54
C GLY A 87 -15.67 7.51 5.05
N ASN A 88 -15.94 6.66 6.05
CA ASN A 88 -17.29 6.51 6.59
C ASN A 88 -17.82 7.87 7.11
N PRO A 89 -18.92 8.41 6.53
CA PRO A 89 -19.35 9.79 6.81
C PRO A 89 -19.77 10.01 8.26
N ASN A 90 -20.31 8.99 8.93
CA ASN A 90 -20.70 9.08 10.33
C ASN A 90 -19.47 9.22 11.24
N ILE A 91 -18.46 8.40 10.97
CA ILE A 91 -17.19 8.43 11.73
C ILE A 91 -16.42 9.72 11.44
N LEU A 92 -16.34 10.14 10.17
CA LEU A 92 -15.68 11.38 9.82
C LEU A 92 -16.34 12.58 10.52
N ALA A 93 -17.68 12.65 10.54
CA ALA A 93 -18.42 13.70 11.23
C ALA A 93 -18.23 13.66 12.75
N GLU A 94 -18.35 12.49 13.37
CA GLU A 94 -18.18 12.29 14.82
C GLU A 94 -16.80 12.76 15.29
N TYR A 95 -15.76 12.41 14.52
CA TYR A 95 -14.37 12.71 14.86
C TYR A 95 -13.83 14.00 14.21
N LYS A 96 -14.68 14.79 13.54
CA LYS A 96 -14.32 16.04 12.85
C LYS A 96 -13.12 15.86 11.91
N LEU A 97 -13.18 14.83 11.10
CA LEU A 97 -12.21 14.50 10.07
C LEU A 97 -12.72 15.00 8.72
N SER A 98 -11.85 15.63 7.96
CA SER A 98 -12.18 16.17 6.63
C SER A 98 -12.05 15.13 5.52
N SER A 99 -11.28 14.05 5.73
CA SER A 99 -11.00 13.07 4.70
C SER A 99 -10.62 11.68 5.25
N PRO A 100 -10.64 10.63 4.39
CA PRO A 100 -10.09 9.31 4.73
C PRO A 100 -8.62 9.36 5.15
N GLU A 101 -7.82 10.21 4.51
CA GLU A 101 -6.41 10.41 4.82
C GLU A 101 -6.23 10.95 6.24
N GLU A 102 -7.06 11.88 6.69
CA GLU A 102 -7.02 12.34 8.08
C GLU A 102 -7.40 11.24 9.07
N TYR A 103 -8.33 10.35 8.70
CA TYR A 103 -8.65 9.18 9.53
C TYR A 103 -7.41 8.29 9.67
N VAL A 104 -6.80 7.93 8.54
CA VAL A 104 -5.63 7.04 8.50
C VAL A 104 -4.45 7.67 9.24
N LYS A 105 -4.19 8.97 9.09
CA LYS A 105 -3.17 9.71 9.85
C LYS A 105 -3.31 9.61 11.37
N ARG A 106 -4.51 9.37 11.91
CA ARG A 106 -4.73 9.21 13.36
C ARG A 106 -4.44 7.80 13.87
N ILE A 107 -4.19 6.84 12.98
CA ILE A 107 -3.78 5.49 13.37
C ILE A 107 -2.35 5.53 13.93
N ALA A 108 -2.02 4.65 14.89
CA ALA A 108 -0.68 4.56 15.44
C ALA A 108 0.37 4.34 14.34
N SER A 109 1.51 5.05 14.42
CA SER A 109 2.55 5.05 13.38
C SER A 109 3.10 3.66 13.04
N GLY A 110 3.18 2.76 14.03
CA GLY A 110 3.58 1.36 13.80
C GLY A 110 2.61 0.60 12.89
N TYR A 111 1.31 0.85 12.99
CA TYR A 111 0.33 0.25 12.07
C TYR A 111 0.39 0.90 10.70
N LEU A 112 0.64 2.21 10.59
CA LEU A 112 0.83 2.87 9.31
C LEU A 112 2.02 2.30 8.54
N ALA A 113 3.16 2.13 9.22
CA ALA A 113 4.33 1.51 8.62
C ALA A 113 4.02 0.07 8.14
N ALA A 114 3.46 -0.77 9.02
CA ALA A 114 3.15 -2.16 8.69
C ALA A 114 2.14 -2.30 7.54
N LEU A 115 1.10 -1.45 7.50
CA LEU A 115 0.14 -1.46 6.39
C LEU A 115 0.77 -0.94 5.10
N GLY A 116 1.57 0.12 5.16
CA GLY A 116 2.29 0.64 4.00
C GLY A 116 3.23 -0.40 3.38
N ASP A 117 4.02 -1.08 4.22
CA ASP A 117 4.89 -2.18 3.81
C ASP A 117 4.08 -3.31 3.18
N LYS A 118 2.95 -3.69 3.79
CA LYS A 118 2.08 -4.73 3.24
C LYS A 118 1.47 -4.34 1.89
N VAL A 119 1.10 -3.07 1.70
CA VAL A 119 0.64 -2.57 0.38
C VAL A 119 1.74 -2.73 -0.66
N LEU A 120 2.98 -2.37 -0.35
CA LEU A 120 4.12 -2.52 -1.26
C LEU A 120 4.39 -4.00 -1.58
N GLU A 121 4.35 -4.87 -0.58
CA GLU A 121 4.51 -6.33 -0.74
C GLU A 121 3.45 -6.92 -1.68
N ILE A 122 2.16 -6.60 -1.48
CA ILE A 122 1.07 -7.07 -2.36
C ILE A 122 1.25 -6.51 -3.78
N SER A 123 1.84 -5.31 -3.90
CA SER A 123 2.17 -4.68 -5.17
C SER A 123 3.41 -5.27 -5.87
N GLY A 124 4.04 -6.30 -5.30
CA GLY A 124 5.20 -6.99 -5.89
C GLY A 124 6.56 -6.36 -5.55
N PHE A 125 6.62 -5.44 -4.59
CA PHE A 125 7.89 -4.92 -4.09
C PHE A 125 8.51 -5.92 -3.11
N GLY A 126 9.84 -6.05 -3.15
CA GLY A 126 10.56 -6.98 -2.28
C GLY A 126 10.42 -8.45 -2.67
N VAL A 127 9.88 -8.75 -3.86
CA VAL A 127 9.95 -10.08 -4.45
C VAL A 127 11.39 -10.33 -4.90
N ASP A 128 12.01 -11.38 -4.36
CA ASP A 128 13.29 -11.86 -4.83
C ASP A 128 13.10 -12.59 -6.16
N ILE A 129 13.81 -12.13 -7.19
CA ILE A 129 13.87 -12.84 -8.47
C ILE A 129 14.88 -13.97 -8.31
N GLU A 130 14.41 -15.21 -8.36
CA GLU A 130 15.30 -16.36 -8.37
C GLU A 130 16.13 -16.38 -9.67
N GLU A 131 17.45 -16.31 -9.54
CA GLU A 131 18.36 -16.61 -10.64
C GLU A 131 18.57 -18.13 -10.65
N ASP A 132 18.19 -18.80 -11.75
CA ASP A 132 18.42 -20.24 -11.92
C ASP A 132 19.92 -20.48 -12.15
N VAL A 133 20.71 -20.51 -11.08
CA VAL A 133 22.14 -20.88 -11.11
C VAL A 133 22.23 -22.41 -11.18
N LYS A 134 21.95 -22.97 -12.35
CA LYS A 134 22.25 -24.38 -12.64
C LYS A 134 23.62 -24.48 -13.31
N ASN A 135 24.58 -25.04 -12.57
CA ASN A 135 25.80 -25.65 -13.13
C ASN A 135 25.47 -27.02 -13.75
#